data_AF-A0A346CBI6-F1
#
_entry.id   AF-A0A346CBI6-F1
#
_cell.length_a   1.000
_cell.length_b   1.000
_cell.length_c   1.000
_cell.angle_alpha   90.00
_cell.angle_beta   90.00
_cell.angle_gamma   90.00
#
_symmetry.space_group_name_H-M   'P 1'
#
loop_
_entity.id
_entity.type
_entity.pdbx_description
1 polymer ?
#
loop_
_entity_poly.entity_id
_entity_poly.type
_entity_poly.pdbx_seq_one_letter_code
_entity_poly.pdbx_strand_id
1 'polypeptide(L)'
;MLSPRKLTASLAVAASIGAVAVVVGPAEPASAVPDTIPLTLKDDSGSAEQVYVSVIGTELASGQQGYADESGAFHAWPAGGAPPVPAPDASFTGPANGGSKTVQLPKFSGRVYFSYGKKLDFRLADGGLVQPAVQNADDPNHDTLFNWTEYTLNDSGLWINSTQVDMFSAPYSVGLTAGDGSTKQTGSLKPGGYKAVADGLAQQGGGWEGLVQTRGDGSPLRVLAPGHGVGSGDLPAGVLDDYIDRVWSKYAAETLTVTPFKEQPDTKFFGRVNGGRMDFTDGSGAVVTSFEKPDSDSVFGCYNKLDAPNDQVRGPISRTLCAAYNRSTLLTNSEQPDADDSGFYQDDVTNHYARLVHGQMQDGRAYAFAFDDVGNHESLVHDGDPKDAAITLESFG
;
A
#
# COMPACT_ATOMS: atom_id res chain seq x y z
N MET A 1 -88.76 -11.73 1.86
CA MET A 1 -89.27 -10.90 0.74
C MET A 1 -88.36 -9.69 0.59
N LEU A 2 -87.90 -9.43 -0.65
CA LEU A 2 -87.26 -8.21 -1.18
C LEU A 2 -85.85 -7.78 -0.67
N SER A 3 -84.81 -8.12 -1.47
CA SER A 3 -83.92 -7.21 -2.27
C SER A 3 -83.18 -6.01 -1.64
N PRO A 4 -82.14 -5.41 -2.30
CA PRO A 4 -81.03 -5.96 -3.12
C PRO A 4 -79.67 -5.18 -3.04
N ARG A 5 -78.73 -5.62 -3.92
CA ARG A 5 -77.52 -4.95 -4.50
C ARG A 5 -76.24 -4.98 -3.65
N LYS A 6 -75.02 -5.11 -4.20
CA LYS A 6 -74.37 -5.52 -5.48
C LYS A 6 -72.86 -5.35 -5.15
N LEU A 7 -71.95 -6.19 -5.62
CA LEU A 7 -70.70 -5.73 -6.26
C LEU A 7 -69.89 -6.88 -6.90
N THR A 8 -69.31 -6.53 -8.04
CA THR A 8 -68.58 -7.28 -9.05
C THR A 8 -67.17 -7.72 -8.62
N ALA A 9 -66.69 -8.85 -9.14
CA ALA A 9 -65.26 -9.15 -9.24
C ALA A 9 -64.96 -9.78 -10.61
N SER A 10 -63.93 -9.23 -11.26
CA SER A 10 -63.54 -9.44 -12.66
C SER A 10 -62.52 -10.59 -12.82
N LEU A 11 -62.39 -11.04 -14.07
CA LEU A 11 -61.50 -12.08 -14.60
C LEU A 11 -60.05 -12.03 -14.09
N ALA A 12 -59.47 -13.21 -13.84
CA ALA A 12 -58.03 -13.45 -13.83
C ALA A 12 -57.66 -14.39 -14.99
N VAL A 13 -56.74 -13.93 -15.85
CA VAL A 13 -56.12 -14.69 -16.94
C VAL A 13 -54.94 -15.47 -16.35
N ALA A 14 -54.91 -16.80 -16.53
CA ALA A 14 -53.79 -17.64 -16.16
C ALA A 14 -52.77 -17.70 -17.32
N ALA A 15 -51.58 -17.14 -17.12
CA ALA A 15 -50.43 -17.34 -17.99
C ALA A 15 -49.47 -18.35 -17.35
N SER A 16 -49.27 -19.47 -18.02
CA SER A 16 -48.33 -20.53 -17.65
C SER A 16 -46.89 -20.11 -17.95
N ILE A 17 -46.06 -19.92 -16.92
CA ILE A 17 -44.61 -19.72 -17.03
C ILE A 17 -43.95 -21.08 -16.79
N GLY A 18 -43.22 -21.59 -17.79
CA GLY A 18 -42.38 -22.77 -17.65
C GLY A 18 -41.15 -22.45 -16.82
N ALA A 19 -40.97 -23.16 -15.71
CA ALA A 19 -39.76 -23.08 -14.91
C ALA A 19 -38.65 -23.90 -15.58
N VAL A 20 -37.62 -23.23 -16.08
CA VAL A 20 -36.34 -23.87 -16.40
C VAL A 20 -35.59 -24.04 -15.10
N ALA A 21 -35.52 -25.26 -14.57
CA ALA A 21 -34.66 -25.58 -13.45
C ALA A 21 -33.20 -25.52 -13.92
N VAL A 22 -32.48 -24.47 -13.52
CA VAL A 22 -31.02 -24.43 -13.62
C VAL A 22 -30.50 -25.38 -12.56
N VAL A 23 -29.96 -26.53 -13.00
CA VAL A 23 -29.21 -27.42 -12.11
C VAL A 23 -27.90 -26.72 -11.80
N VAL A 24 -27.85 -26.02 -10.66
CA VAL A 24 -26.59 -25.55 -10.08
C VAL A 24 -25.91 -26.81 -9.53
N GLY A 25 -24.86 -27.28 -10.21
CA GLY A 25 -23.99 -28.31 -9.67
C GLY A 25 -23.39 -27.85 -8.34
N PRO A 26 -22.95 -28.77 -7.46
CA PRO A 26 -22.23 -28.36 -6.25
C PRO A 26 -21.05 -27.47 -6.67
N ALA A 27 -20.90 -26.33 -6.01
CA ALA A 27 -19.70 -25.51 -6.16
C ALA A 27 -18.50 -26.42 -5.92
N GLU A 28 -17.51 -26.38 -6.82
CA GLU A 28 -16.25 -27.07 -6.55
C GLU A 28 -15.72 -26.57 -5.20
N PRO A 29 -15.33 -27.47 -4.28
CA PRO A 29 -14.75 -27.05 -3.03
C PRO A 29 -13.51 -26.21 -3.36
N ALA A 30 -13.42 -25.00 -2.82
CA ALA A 30 -12.21 -24.20 -2.91
C ALA A 30 -11.03 -25.07 -2.47
N SER A 31 -10.01 -25.19 -3.32
CA SER A 31 -8.81 -25.93 -2.96
C SER A 31 -8.17 -25.23 -1.77
N ALA A 32 -7.67 -26.00 -0.80
CA ALA A 32 -6.88 -25.41 0.27
C ALA A 32 -5.63 -24.75 -0.33
N VAL A 33 -5.33 -23.53 0.10
CA VAL A 33 -4.10 -22.85 -0.31
C VAL A 33 -2.90 -23.73 0.09
N PRO A 34 -2.02 -24.11 -0.84
CA PRO A 34 -0.91 -25.01 -0.56
C PRO A 34 0.12 -24.35 0.37
N ASP A 35 0.97 -25.16 1.01
CA ASP A 35 2.00 -24.66 1.93
C ASP A 35 3.03 -23.76 1.25
N THR A 36 3.23 -23.96 -0.05
CA THR A 36 3.98 -23.05 -0.93
C THR A 36 3.27 -22.90 -2.27
N ILE A 37 3.42 -21.73 -2.91
CA ILE A 37 3.08 -21.51 -4.32
C ILE A 37 4.34 -21.18 -5.12
N PRO A 38 4.41 -21.48 -6.42
CA PRO A 38 5.51 -21.03 -7.27
C PRO A 38 5.52 -19.49 -7.38
N LEU A 39 6.69 -18.89 -7.22
CA LEU A 39 6.97 -17.49 -7.51
C LEU A 39 7.95 -17.42 -8.69
N THR A 40 7.50 -16.83 -9.79
CA THR A 40 8.36 -16.55 -10.95
C THR A 40 9.02 -15.18 -10.79
N LEU A 41 10.35 -15.18 -10.66
CA LEU A 41 11.19 -14.00 -10.72
C LEU A 41 11.65 -13.81 -12.17
N LYS A 42 11.36 -12.67 -12.78
CA LYS A 42 11.79 -12.33 -14.13
C LYS A 42 12.63 -11.06 -14.10
N ASP A 43 13.76 -11.04 -14.79
CA ASP A 43 14.60 -9.85 -14.92
C ASP A 43 14.51 -9.26 -16.32
N ASP A 44 13.74 -8.18 -16.45
CA ASP A 44 13.64 -7.34 -17.64
C ASP A 44 14.30 -5.96 -17.42
N SER A 45 15.17 -5.84 -16.41
CA SER A 45 15.71 -4.55 -15.97
C SER A 45 16.67 -3.91 -16.97
N GLY A 46 17.23 -4.72 -17.88
CA GLY A 46 18.31 -4.30 -18.77
C GLY A 46 19.67 -4.16 -18.06
N SER A 47 19.75 -4.39 -16.75
CA SER A 47 21.01 -4.31 -15.99
C SER A 47 21.92 -5.49 -16.30
N ALA A 48 23.24 -5.27 -16.25
CA ALA A 48 24.24 -6.34 -16.32
C ALA A 48 24.68 -6.82 -14.92
N GLU A 49 24.21 -6.17 -13.86
CA GLU A 49 24.56 -6.50 -12.49
C GLU A 49 23.86 -7.79 -12.03
N GLN A 50 24.55 -8.62 -11.25
CA GLN A 50 23.95 -9.81 -10.65
C GLN A 50 22.81 -9.41 -9.69
N VAL A 51 21.64 -9.99 -9.87
CA VAL A 51 20.52 -9.87 -8.92
C VAL A 51 20.72 -10.83 -7.75
N TYR A 52 20.58 -10.34 -6.52
CA TYR A 52 20.46 -11.15 -5.31
C TYR A 52 19.04 -11.01 -4.75
N VAL A 53 18.46 -12.10 -4.28
CA VAL A 53 17.08 -12.14 -3.76
C VAL A 53 17.08 -12.70 -2.35
N SER A 54 16.21 -12.18 -1.47
CA SER A 54 16.02 -12.69 -0.11
C SER A 54 14.54 -12.64 0.27
N VAL A 55 13.99 -13.75 0.78
CA VAL A 55 12.60 -13.85 1.26
C VAL A 55 12.64 -13.84 2.78
N ILE A 56 12.25 -12.74 3.41
CA ILE A 56 12.46 -12.48 4.84
C ILE A 56 11.16 -12.05 5.51
N GLY A 57 10.89 -12.55 6.71
CA GLY A 57 9.61 -12.28 7.38
C GLY A 57 9.33 -13.23 8.53
N THR A 58 8.04 -13.47 8.77
CA THR A 58 7.53 -14.32 9.85
C THR A 58 6.83 -15.55 9.28
N GLU A 59 7.22 -16.73 9.75
CA GLU A 59 6.52 -17.98 9.46
C GLU A 59 5.21 -18.03 10.24
N LEU A 60 4.08 -18.12 9.53
CA LEU A 60 2.76 -17.98 10.16
C LEU A 60 2.42 -19.14 11.11
N ALA A 61 2.96 -20.33 10.86
CA ALA A 61 2.71 -21.52 11.68
C ALA A 61 3.37 -21.43 13.06
N SER A 62 4.58 -20.88 13.14
CA SER A 62 5.37 -20.80 14.38
C SER A 62 5.38 -19.41 15.01
N GLY A 63 5.09 -18.36 14.24
CA GLY A 63 5.27 -16.97 14.63
C GLY A 63 6.74 -16.53 14.72
N GLN A 64 7.69 -17.35 14.25
CA GLN A 64 9.12 -17.04 14.29
C GLN A 64 9.53 -16.17 13.10
N GLN A 65 10.42 -15.20 13.36
CA GLN A 65 11.09 -14.45 12.30
C GLN A 65 12.25 -15.26 11.71
N GLY A 66 12.45 -15.13 10.40
CA GLY A 66 13.49 -15.84 9.67
C GLY A 66 13.49 -15.49 8.20
N TYR A 67 13.99 -16.43 7.39
CA TYR A 67 13.98 -16.35 5.94
C TYR A 67 13.54 -17.67 5.32
N ALA A 68 13.08 -17.62 4.06
CA ALA A 68 12.82 -18.79 3.25
C ALA A 68 13.90 -18.93 2.16
N ASP A 69 14.39 -20.16 1.94
CA ASP A 69 15.30 -20.46 0.83
C ASP A 69 14.55 -20.67 -0.50
N GLU A 70 15.28 -20.99 -1.58
CA GLU A 70 14.69 -21.19 -2.92
C GLU A 70 13.61 -22.28 -2.97
N SER A 71 13.68 -23.26 -2.08
CA SER A 71 12.72 -24.37 -1.99
C SER A 71 11.48 -24.02 -1.16
N GLY A 72 11.45 -22.82 -0.55
CA GLY A 72 10.39 -22.38 0.36
C GLY A 72 10.57 -22.90 1.78
N ALA A 73 11.69 -23.57 2.08
CA ALA A 73 11.97 -24.04 3.43
C ALA A 73 12.33 -22.86 4.34
N PHE A 74 11.70 -22.80 5.51
CA PHE A 74 11.92 -21.76 6.50
C PHE A 74 13.16 -22.03 7.35
N HIS A 75 13.92 -20.96 7.62
CA HIS A 75 15.08 -20.92 8.49
C HIS A 75 14.90 -19.79 9.50
N ALA A 76 14.71 -20.14 10.77
CA ALA A 76 14.59 -19.15 11.85
C ALA A 76 15.89 -18.35 12.02
N TRP A 77 15.77 -17.05 12.31
CA TRP A 77 16.95 -16.25 12.64
C TRP A 77 17.62 -16.73 13.93
N PRO A 78 18.97 -16.67 14.02
CA PRO A 78 19.64 -16.80 15.31
C PRO A 78 19.26 -15.62 16.23
N ALA A 79 19.60 -15.74 17.51
CA ALA A 79 19.41 -14.64 18.46
C ALA A 79 20.16 -13.39 18.00
N GLY A 80 19.48 -12.24 18.05
CA GLY A 80 20.10 -10.94 17.81
C GLY A 80 20.86 -10.42 19.03
N GLY A 81 21.16 -9.12 19.04
CA GLY A 81 21.81 -8.47 20.18
C GLY A 81 21.59 -6.95 20.25
N ALA A 82 22.11 -6.35 21.31
CA ALA A 82 22.23 -4.91 21.49
C ALA A 82 23.70 -4.55 21.75
N PRO A 83 24.43 -3.95 20.78
CA PRO A 83 23.95 -3.49 19.47
C PRO A 83 23.61 -4.64 18.51
N PRO A 84 22.82 -4.38 17.45
CA PRO A 84 22.43 -5.39 16.46
C PRO A 84 23.62 -6.11 15.82
N VAL A 85 23.52 -7.43 15.67
CA VAL A 85 24.58 -8.28 15.10
C VAL A 85 24.30 -8.63 13.63
N PRO A 86 25.30 -8.96 12.81
CA PRO A 86 25.07 -9.42 11.43
C PRO A 86 24.14 -10.64 11.36
N ALA A 87 23.15 -10.58 10.47
CA ALA A 87 22.34 -11.75 10.11
C ALA A 87 23.17 -12.72 9.24
N PRO A 88 22.87 -14.03 9.26
CA PRO A 88 23.44 -14.95 8.28
C PRO A 88 22.97 -14.58 6.86
N ASP A 89 23.75 -14.97 5.85
CA ASP A 89 23.41 -14.71 4.45
C ASP A 89 22.17 -15.53 4.03
N ALA A 90 21.05 -14.83 3.91
CA ALA A 90 19.76 -15.37 3.49
C ALA A 90 19.50 -15.17 1.99
N SER A 91 20.51 -14.72 1.22
CA SER A 91 20.33 -14.44 -0.19
C SER A 91 20.56 -15.66 -1.07
N PHE A 92 19.85 -15.69 -2.20
CA PHE A 92 20.15 -16.57 -3.32
C PHE A 92 20.29 -15.76 -4.61
N THR A 93 20.92 -16.39 -5.61
CA THR A 93 21.14 -15.78 -6.94
C THR A 93 19.80 -15.65 -7.67
N GLY A 94 19.44 -14.43 -8.05
CA GLY A 94 18.28 -14.14 -8.89
C GLY A 94 18.49 -14.50 -10.38
N PRO A 95 17.46 -14.34 -11.24
CA PRO A 95 17.63 -14.49 -12.67
C PRO A 95 18.64 -13.47 -13.23
N ALA A 96 19.32 -13.84 -14.32
CA ALA A 96 20.08 -12.88 -15.11
C ALA A 96 19.13 -12.11 -16.05
N ASN A 97 19.55 -10.93 -16.50
CA ASN A 97 18.80 -10.11 -17.45
C ASN A 97 18.32 -10.89 -18.69
N GLY A 98 17.04 -10.74 -19.02
CA GLY A 98 16.32 -11.49 -20.04
C GLY A 98 15.91 -12.91 -19.62
N GLY A 99 16.23 -13.32 -18.40
CA GLY A 99 15.95 -14.64 -17.85
C GLY A 99 14.84 -14.64 -16.81
N SER A 100 14.44 -15.85 -16.40
CA SER A 100 13.53 -16.07 -15.29
C SER A 100 14.01 -17.21 -14.40
N LYS A 101 13.55 -17.20 -13.14
CA LYS A 101 13.81 -18.22 -12.13
C LYS A 101 12.54 -18.43 -11.31
N THR A 102 12.17 -19.68 -11.09
CA THR A 102 11.05 -20.03 -10.20
C THR A 102 11.59 -20.50 -8.86
N VAL A 103 11.02 -19.95 -7.79
CA VAL A 103 11.26 -20.35 -6.39
C VAL A 103 9.93 -20.66 -5.72
N GLN A 104 9.94 -21.26 -4.53
CA GLN A 104 8.71 -21.51 -3.78
C GLN A 104 8.47 -20.42 -2.73
N LEU A 105 7.29 -19.84 -2.74
CA LEU A 105 6.83 -18.83 -1.79
C LEU A 105 5.99 -19.52 -0.70
N PRO A 106 6.46 -19.62 0.55
CA PRO A 106 5.73 -20.32 1.62
C PRO A 106 4.64 -19.47 2.24
N LYS A 107 3.74 -20.12 3.01
CA LYS A 107 2.82 -19.45 3.94
C LYS A 107 3.62 -18.64 4.97
N PHE A 108 3.60 -17.34 4.80
CA PHE A 108 4.57 -16.43 5.36
C PHE A 108 4.05 -15.00 5.25
N SER A 109 4.50 -14.10 6.12
CA SER A 109 4.23 -12.66 5.99
C SER A 109 5.53 -11.90 6.11
N GLY A 110 5.85 -11.10 5.08
CA GLY A 110 7.15 -10.45 5.01
C GLY A 110 7.42 -9.80 3.66
N ARG A 111 8.69 -9.81 3.26
CA ARG A 111 9.23 -9.10 2.10
C ARG A 111 10.07 -10.01 1.21
N VAL A 112 9.93 -9.84 -0.09
CA VAL A 112 10.90 -10.37 -1.07
C VAL A 112 11.76 -9.21 -1.52
N TYR A 113 12.99 -9.16 -1.02
CA TYR A 113 14.00 -8.19 -1.40
C TYR A 113 14.71 -8.62 -2.68
N PHE A 114 15.08 -7.66 -3.51
CA PHE A 114 16.02 -7.86 -4.61
C PHE A 114 17.00 -6.70 -4.70
N SER A 115 18.28 -7.01 -4.92
CA SER A 115 19.36 -6.02 -5.04
C SER A 115 20.28 -6.30 -6.22
N TYR A 116 20.86 -5.25 -6.79
CA TYR A 116 21.74 -5.32 -7.95
C TYR A 116 23.20 -5.18 -7.55
N GLY A 117 24.04 -6.12 -7.98
CA GLY A 117 25.50 -6.08 -7.87
C GLY A 117 26.05 -6.37 -6.48
N LYS A 118 25.33 -6.01 -5.41
CA LYS A 118 25.72 -6.21 -4.01
C LYS A 118 24.58 -6.86 -3.21
N LYS A 119 24.92 -7.80 -2.33
CA LYS A 119 23.99 -8.36 -1.34
C LYS A 119 23.63 -7.31 -0.27
N LEU A 120 22.42 -7.40 0.26
CA LEU A 120 22.00 -6.56 1.39
C LEU A 120 22.66 -7.03 2.71
N ASP A 121 23.03 -6.07 3.55
CA ASP A 121 23.49 -6.28 4.93
C ASP A 121 22.28 -6.14 5.87
N PHE A 122 21.83 -7.28 6.39
CA PHE A 122 20.78 -7.34 7.41
C PHE A 122 21.39 -7.53 8.80
N ARG A 123 20.74 -6.93 9.80
CA ARG A 123 21.14 -6.99 11.21
C ARG A 123 20.01 -7.55 12.07
N LEU A 124 20.38 -8.18 13.19
CA LEU A 124 19.44 -8.76 14.17
C LEU A 124 19.62 -8.06 15.51
N ALA A 125 18.57 -7.36 15.95
CA ALA A 125 18.43 -6.82 17.29
C ALA A 125 17.79 -7.87 18.24
N ASP A 126 17.71 -7.56 19.54
CA ASP A 126 17.03 -8.44 20.51
C ASP A 126 15.58 -8.80 20.10
N GLY A 127 14.90 -7.90 19.38
CA GLY A 127 13.53 -8.07 18.86
C GLY A 127 13.42 -8.74 17.48
N GLY A 128 14.53 -9.18 16.88
CA GLY A 128 14.57 -9.78 15.56
C GLY A 128 15.19 -8.87 14.49
N LEU A 129 14.70 -8.97 13.26
CA LEU A 129 15.28 -8.28 12.11
C LEU A 129 15.19 -6.76 12.24
N VAL A 130 16.31 -6.08 11.99
CA VAL A 130 16.34 -4.63 11.74
C VAL A 130 16.10 -4.39 10.26
N GLN A 131 15.03 -3.66 9.95
CA GLN A 131 14.72 -3.25 8.57
C GLN A 131 15.75 -2.22 8.07
N PRO A 132 16.14 -2.24 6.78
CA PRO A 132 16.98 -1.19 6.21
C PRO A 132 16.36 0.19 6.40
N ALA A 133 17.18 1.17 6.76
CA ALA A 133 16.78 2.55 7.04
C ALA A 133 17.69 3.52 6.25
N VAL A 134 17.59 3.45 4.92
CA VAL A 134 18.48 4.12 3.96
C VAL A 134 18.37 5.65 3.91
N GLN A 135 17.40 6.23 4.61
CA GLN A 135 17.41 7.66 4.93
C GLN A 135 18.60 8.06 5.81
N ASN A 136 19.18 7.10 6.55
CA ASN A 136 20.43 7.31 7.28
C ASN A 136 21.63 7.05 6.37
N ALA A 137 22.55 8.02 6.29
CA ALA A 137 23.77 7.90 5.49
C ALA A 137 24.70 6.76 5.95
N ASP A 138 24.63 6.38 7.23
CA ASP A 138 25.42 5.29 7.81
C ASP A 138 24.77 3.90 7.66
N ASP A 139 23.58 3.79 7.05
CA ASP A 139 22.97 2.49 6.78
C ASP A 139 23.88 1.68 5.82
N PRO A 140 24.21 0.41 6.12
CA PRO A 140 25.12 -0.37 5.30
C PRO A 140 24.60 -0.65 3.87
N ASN A 141 23.31 -0.43 3.65
CA ASN A 141 22.61 -0.56 2.37
C ASN A 141 22.39 0.79 1.66
N HIS A 142 22.84 1.92 2.22
CA HIS A 142 22.62 3.26 1.65
C HIS A 142 23.03 3.35 0.17
N ASP A 143 24.20 2.85 -0.20
CA ASP A 143 24.69 2.89 -1.59
C ASP A 143 24.22 1.71 -2.46
N THR A 144 23.38 0.81 -1.94
CA THR A 144 22.96 -0.40 -2.65
C THR A 144 21.69 -0.14 -3.44
N LEU A 145 21.67 -0.50 -4.73
CA LEU A 145 20.45 -0.46 -5.53
C LEU A 145 19.59 -1.69 -5.20
N PHE A 146 18.45 -1.48 -4.56
CA PHE A 146 17.53 -2.55 -4.18
C PHE A 146 16.09 -2.05 -4.08
N ASN A 147 15.17 -2.99 -4.02
CA ASN A 147 13.79 -2.74 -3.62
C ASN A 147 13.22 -4.00 -2.95
N TRP A 148 11.95 -3.95 -2.56
CA TRP A 148 11.21 -5.10 -2.05
C TRP A 148 9.73 -5.03 -2.42
N THR A 149 9.09 -6.20 -2.53
CA THR A 149 7.63 -6.34 -2.45
C THR A 149 7.24 -6.85 -1.06
N GLU A 150 6.08 -6.45 -0.55
CA GLU A 150 5.49 -7.01 0.66
C GLU A 150 4.43 -8.04 0.27
N TYR A 151 4.41 -9.16 0.99
CA TYR A 151 3.40 -10.18 0.76
C TYR A 151 2.93 -10.85 2.04
N THR A 152 1.73 -11.42 1.97
CA THR A 152 1.26 -12.41 2.92
C THR A 152 0.61 -13.54 2.15
N LEU A 153 1.10 -14.76 2.35
CA LEU A 153 0.45 -15.98 1.92
C LEU A 153 -0.05 -16.73 3.17
N ASN A 154 -1.35 -17.03 3.22
CA ASN A 154 -1.95 -17.80 4.30
C ASN A 154 -3.12 -18.64 3.78
N ASP A 155 -3.89 -19.27 4.67
CA ASP A 155 -5.04 -20.11 4.29
C ASP A 155 -6.18 -19.34 3.59
N SER A 156 -6.16 -18.01 3.65
CA SER A 156 -7.10 -17.11 2.98
C SER A 156 -6.56 -16.54 1.66
N GLY A 157 -5.39 -16.99 1.20
CA GLY A 157 -4.83 -16.64 -0.10
C GLY A 157 -3.57 -15.79 -0.05
N LEU A 158 -3.29 -15.10 -1.15
CA LEU A 158 -2.11 -14.24 -1.34
C LEU A 158 -2.53 -12.78 -1.40
N TRP A 159 -1.83 -11.92 -0.67
CA TRP A 159 -1.76 -10.49 -0.91
C TRP A 159 -0.32 -10.16 -1.27
N ILE A 160 -0.09 -9.45 -2.36
CA ILE A 160 1.25 -9.01 -2.79
C ILE A 160 1.15 -7.60 -3.36
N ASN A 161 2.03 -6.70 -2.92
CA ASN A 161 2.00 -5.29 -3.33
C ASN A 161 3.26 -4.86 -4.08
N SER A 162 3.13 -3.77 -4.83
CA SER A 162 4.23 -2.87 -5.11
C SER A 162 4.13 -1.71 -4.12
N THR A 163 5.22 -1.36 -3.42
CA THR A 163 5.21 -0.32 -2.38
C THR A 163 6.25 0.75 -2.62
N GLN A 164 5.87 1.99 -2.29
CA GLN A 164 6.68 3.20 -2.37
C GLN A 164 6.57 4.01 -1.07
N VAL A 165 6.06 3.41 0.02
CA VAL A 165 5.81 4.08 1.30
C VAL A 165 7.10 4.60 1.94
N ASP A 166 8.21 3.89 1.73
CA ASP A 166 9.53 4.26 2.25
C ASP A 166 10.41 4.93 1.18
N MET A 167 10.40 4.39 -0.04
CA MET A 167 11.21 4.89 -1.15
C MET A 167 10.68 4.46 -2.52
N PHE A 168 10.99 5.25 -3.54
CA PHE A 168 10.85 4.89 -4.95
C PHE A 168 12.25 4.58 -5.50
N SER A 169 12.54 3.32 -5.82
CA SER A 169 13.86 2.86 -6.29
C SER A 169 13.70 1.85 -7.43
N ALA A 170 14.60 0.87 -7.55
CA ALA A 170 14.63 -0.11 -8.63
C ALA A 170 13.21 -0.61 -8.98
N PRO A 171 12.71 -0.36 -10.20
CA PRO A 171 11.30 -0.54 -10.52
C PRO A 171 10.97 -2.03 -10.67
N TYR A 172 9.75 -2.38 -10.29
CA TYR A 172 9.25 -3.74 -10.38
C TYR A 172 7.73 -3.76 -10.43
N SER A 173 7.19 -4.83 -10.99
CA SER A 173 5.78 -5.18 -10.89
C SER A 173 5.58 -6.52 -10.22
N VAL A 174 4.39 -6.69 -9.65
CA VAL A 174 3.95 -7.93 -9.02
C VAL A 174 2.66 -8.41 -9.65
N GLY A 175 2.48 -9.72 -9.67
CA GLY A 175 1.26 -10.33 -10.17
C GLY A 175 0.99 -11.71 -9.58
N LEU A 176 -0.19 -12.24 -9.89
CA LEU A 176 -0.59 -13.60 -9.54
C LEU A 176 -1.53 -14.18 -10.58
N THR A 177 -1.58 -15.51 -10.65
CA THR A 177 -2.64 -16.26 -11.34
C THR A 177 -3.63 -16.80 -10.32
N ALA A 178 -4.91 -16.47 -10.50
CA ALA A 178 -6.01 -16.88 -9.62
C ALA A 178 -6.46 -18.34 -9.86
N GLY A 179 -7.27 -18.86 -8.94
CA GLY A 179 -7.84 -20.21 -9.00
C GLY A 179 -8.64 -20.46 -10.29
N ASP A 180 -9.29 -19.44 -10.82
CA ASP A 180 -10.03 -19.47 -12.09
C ASP A 180 -9.15 -19.36 -13.35
N GLY A 181 -7.84 -19.12 -13.18
CA GLY A 181 -6.87 -18.95 -14.26
C GLY A 181 -6.73 -17.52 -14.80
N SER A 182 -7.47 -16.55 -14.25
CA SER A 182 -7.25 -15.13 -14.55
C SER A 182 -5.94 -14.62 -13.94
N THR A 183 -5.34 -13.59 -14.55
CA THR A 183 -4.12 -12.97 -14.04
C THR A 183 -4.40 -11.55 -13.55
N LYS A 184 -3.74 -11.16 -12.47
CA LYS A 184 -3.79 -9.81 -11.88
C LYS A 184 -2.36 -9.29 -11.76
N GLN A 185 -2.11 -8.03 -12.06
CA GLN A 185 -0.80 -7.39 -11.99
C GLN A 185 -0.93 -5.90 -11.62
N THR A 186 0.07 -5.36 -10.93
CA THR A 186 0.20 -3.93 -10.61
C THR A 186 1.68 -3.53 -10.39
N GLY A 187 1.94 -2.23 -10.27
CA GLY A 187 3.28 -1.67 -9.98
C GLY A 187 4.13 -1.34 -11.21
N SER A 188 3.67 -1.65 -12.43
CA SER A 188 4.41 -1.35 -13.65
C SER A 188 4.45 0.16 -13.93
N LEU A 189 5.64 0.66 -14.30
CA LEU A 189 5.82 2.07 -14.66
C LEU A 189 5.56 2.31 -16.15
N LYS A 190 5.10 3.52 -16.48
CA LYS A 190 5.11 4.02 -17.87
C LYS A 190 6.55 4.04 -18.39
N PRO A 191 6.78 3.90 -19.71
CA PRO A 191 8.11 4.08 -20.30
C PRO A 191 8.72 5.42 -19.87
N GLY A 192 9.97 5.42 -19.40
CA GLY A 192 10.65 6.59 -18.83
C GLY A 192 10.18 7.02 -17.43
N GLY A 193 9.23 6.32 -16.82
CA GLY A 193 8.58 6.69 -15.56
C GLY A 193 9.55 6.81 -14.38
N TYR A 194 10.55 5.90 -14.30
CA TYR A 194 11.54 5.91 -13.23
C TYR A 194 12.31 7.24 -13.18
N LYS A 195 12.85 7.68 -14.32
CA LYS A 195 13.54 8.96 -14.42
C LYS A 195 12.57 10.14 -14.24
N ALA A 196 11.34 10.05 -14.76
CA ALA A 196 10.36 11.12 -14.67
C ALA A 196 9.95 11.46 -13.23
N VAL A 197 9.85 10.47 -12.32
CA VAL A 197 9.60 10.73 -10.90
C VAL A 197 10.76 11.50 -10.27
N ALA A 198 12.00 11.02 -10.46
CA ALA A 198 13.19 11.66 -9.89
C ALA A 198 13.39 13.09 -10.43
N ASP A 199 13.28 13.27 -11.75
CA ASP A 199 13.39 14.58 -12.41
C ASP A 199 12.27 15.52 -11.94
N GLY A 200 11.05 15.00 -11.79
CA GLY A 200 9.89 15.77 -11.36
C GLY A 200 10.07 16.36 -9.95
N LEU A 201 10.57 15.55 -9.01
CA LEU A 201 10.86 16.03 -7.65
C LEU A 201 12.05 16.97 -7.61
N ALA A 202 13.11 16.70 -8.37
CA ALA A 202 14.26 17.59 -8.50
C ALA A 202 13.88 18.99 -9.04
N GLN A 203 12.77 19.10 -9.77
CA GLN A 203 12.28 20.35 -10.36
C GLN A 203 11.10 20.97 -9.60
N GLN A 204 10.57 20.28 -8.58
CA GLN A 204 9.36 20.72 -7.85
C GLN A 204 9.60 21.99 -7.02
N GLY A 205 10.85 22.22 -6.56
CA GLY A 205 11.21 23.29 -5.63
C GLY A 205 10.72 23.00 -4.21
N GLY A 206 10.90 23.91 -3.26
CA GLY A 206 10.36 23.75 -1.89
C GLY A 206 11.04 22.68 -1.01
N GLY A 207 12.19 22.15 -1.44
CA GLY A 207 12.95 21.12 -0.72
C GLY A 207 12.66 19.69 -1.21
N TRP A 208 11.69 19.50 -2.11
CA TRP A 208 11.38 18.18 -2.69
C TRP A 208 12.57 17.57 -3.46
N GLU A 209 13.49 18.40 -3.95
CA GLU A 209 14.74 17.98 -4.56
C GLU A 209 15.68 17.24 -3.58
N GLY A 210 15.57 17.50 -2.27
CA GLY A 210 16.36 16.85 -1.23
C GLY A 210 16.04 15.36 -1.05
N LEU A 211 14.89 14.90 -1.55
CA LEU A 211 14.49 13.49 -1.48
C LEU A 211 15.24 12.60 -2.47
N VAL A 212 15.88 13.17 -3.49
CA VAL A 212 16.50 12.42 -4.59
C VAL A 212 17.93 12.03 -4.23
N GLN A 213 18.19 10.73 -4.14
CA GLN A 213 19.53 10.17 -3.96
C GLN A 213 20.05 9.63 -5.29
N THR A 214 21.28 9.97 -5.65
CA THR A 214 21.90 9.60 -6.94
C THR A 214 23.13 8.73 -6.75
N ARG A 215 23.41 7.87 -7.74
CA ARG A 215 24.66 7.13 -7.83
C ARG A 215 25.79 8.08 -8.25
N GLY A 216 27.04 7.65 -8.08
CA GLY A 216 28.22 8.42 -8.47
C GLY A 216 28.33 8.75 -9.97
N ASP A 217 27.58 8.06 -10.83
CA ASP A 217 27.47 8.35 -12.27
C ASP A 217 26.34 9.34 -12.61
N GLY A 218 25.60 9.84 -11.61
CA GLY A 218 24.51 10.79 -11.75
C GLY A 218 23.14 10.15 -12.04
N SER A 219 23.05 8.83 -12.18
CA SER A 219 21.76 8.14 -12.31
C SER A 219 20.99 8.13 -10.98
N PRO A 220 19.64 8.17 -11.00
CA PRO A 220 18.85 8.06 -9.76
C PRO A 220 19.07 6.70 -9.09
N LEU A 221 19.46 6.72 -7.81
CA LEU A 221 19.55 5.53 -6.96
C LEU A 221 18.19 5.23 -6.32
N ARG A 222 17.57 6.27 -5.74
CA ARG A 222 16.21 6.24 -5.20
C ARG A 222 15.69 7.64 -4.93
N VAL A 223 14.41 7.73 -4.64
CA VAL A 223 13.76 8.90 -4.04
C VAL A 223 13.18 8.46 -2.69
N LEU A 224 13.53 9.16 -1.61
CA LEU A 224 12.94 8.91 -0.30
C LEU A 224 11.48 9.38 -0.24
N ALA A 225 10.62 8.63 0.42
CA ALA A 225 9.28 9.11 0.74
C ALA A 225 9.35 10.35 1.66
N PRO A 226 8.40 11.29 1.56
CA PRO A 226 8.53 12.60 2.18
C PRO A 226 8.58 12.56 3.71
N GLY A 227 7.98 11.56 4.38
CA GLY A 227 8.10 11.38 5.83
C GLY A 227 9.55 11.14 6.27
N HIS A 228 10.30 10.32 5.53
CA HIS A 228 11.73 10.12 5.76
C HIS A 228 12.53 11.40 5.52
N GLY A 229 12.20 12.15 4.46
CA GLY A 229 12.84 13.45 4.19
C GLY A 229 12.59 14.49 5.27
N VAL A 230 11.39 14.54 5.86
CA VAL A 230 11.13 15.40 7.02
C VAL A 230 11.95 14.92 8.23
N GLY A 231 12.01 13.61 8.47
CA GLY A 231 12.77 13.02 9.57
C GLY A 231 14.29 13.23 9.49
N SER A 232 14.85 13.19 8.29
CA SER A 232 16.29 13.45 8.03
C SER A 232 16.62 14.94 7.92
N GLY A 233 15.62 15.81 7.72
CA GLY A 233 15.78 17.24 7.50
C GLY A 233 16.05 17.62 6.03
N ASP A 234 15.91 16.68 5.10
CA ASP A 234 16.02 16.91 3.66
C ASP A 234 14.78 17.61 3.07
N LEU A 235 13.63 17.52 3.75
CA LEU A 235 12.39 18.22 3.43
C LEU A 235 11.96 19.10 4.62
N PRO A 236 11.54 20.37 4.41
CA PRO A 236 11.10 21.23 5.51
C PRO A 236 9.94 20.62 6.31
N ALA A 237 10.06 20.59 7.64
CA ALA A 237 9.04 20.01 8.52
C ALA A 237 7.66 20.69 8.44
N GLY A 238 7.59 21.93 7.94
CA GLY A 238 6.37 22.70 7.75
C GLY A 238 5.88 22.78 6.30
N VAL A 239 6.34 21.90 5.40
CA VAL A 239 6.00 21.97 3.97
C VAL A 239 4.49 21.88 3.68
N LEU A 240 3.69 21.27 4.57
CA LEU A 240 2.23 21.20 4.45
C LEU A 240 1.46 22.20 5.34
N ASP A 241 2.15 23.05 6.11
CA ASP A 241 1.51 23.87 7.17
C ASP A 241 0.40 24.77 6.62
N ASP A 242 0.63 25.40 5.45
CA ASP A 242 -0.36 26.27 4.81
C ASP A 242 -1.66 25.51 4.46
N TYR A 243 -1.55 24.31 3.90
CA TYR A 243 -2.72 23.49 3.58
C TYR A 243 -3.46 23.05 4.85
N ILE A 244 -2.72 22.60 5.86
CA ILE A 244 -3.27 22.15 7.14
C ILE A 244 -4.01 23.31 7.84
N ASP A 245 -3.45 24.52 7.85
CA ASP A 245 -4.07 25.69 8.45
C ASP A 245 -5.37 26.09 7.75
N ARG A 246 -5.42 25.99 6.42
CA ARG A 246 -6.64 26.22 5.63
C ARG A 246 -7.72 25.20 5.96
N VAL A 247 -7.37 23.91 6.04
CA VAL A 247 -8.30 22.83 6.41
C VAL A 247 -8.90 23.07 7.80
N TRP A 248 -8.06 23.40 8.78
CA TRP A 248 -8.49 23.67 10.14
C TRP A 248 -9.38 24.91 10.24
N SER A 249 -9.10 25.94 9.45
CA SER A 249 -9.93 27.14 9.37
C SER A 249 -11.31 26.84 8.77
N LYS A 250 -11.37 26.03 7.71
CA LYS A 250 -12.64 25.60 7.08
C LYS A 250 -13.51 24.85 8.09
N TYR A 251 -12.97 23.83 8.74
CA TYR A 251 -13.74 22.98 9.64
C TYR A 251 -13.98 23.55 11.04
N ALA A 252 -13.52 24.77 11.33
CA ALA A 252 -14.04 25.54 12.46
C ALA A 252 -15.45 26.10 12.17
N ALA A 253 -15.74 26.39 10.89
CA ALA A 253 -17.02 26.93 10.43
C ALA A 253 -17.94 25.85 9.83
N GLU A 254 -17.39 24.76 9.33
CA GLU A 254 -18.09 23.69 8.62
C GLU A 254 -17.93 22.34 9.32
N THR A 255 -18.83 21.40 9.04
CA THR A 255 -18.71 20.00 9.48
C THR A 255 -18.03 19.17 8.40
N LEU A 256 -17.01 18.42 8.77
CA LEU A 256 -16.42 17.35 7.95
C LEU A 256 -17.19 16.05 8.22
N THR A 257 -17.75 15.40 7.21
CA THR A 257 -18.36 14.07 7.35
C THR A 257 -17.36 13.00 6.93
N VAL A 258 -17.13 12.01 7.77
CA VAL A 258 -16.28 10.84 7.50
C VAL A 258 -17.13 9.58 7.51
N THR A 259 -17.14 8.84 6.41
CA THR A 259 -17.82 7.54 6.23
C THR A 259 -16.76 6.48 5.95
N PRO A 260 -16.06 5.97 6.97
CA PRO A 260 -14.79 5.26 6.79
C PRO A 260 -14.97 3.78 6.43
N PHE A 261 -16.20 3.27 6.41
CA PHE A 261 -16.51 1.87 6.14
C PHE A 261 -17.35 1.74 4.86
N LYS A 262 -16.72 1.29 3.78
CA LYS A 262 -17.39 1.10 2.48
C LYS A 262 -18.65 0.23 2.56
N GLU A 263 -18.59 -0.86 3.33
CA GLU A 263 -19.70 -1.80 3.52
C GLU A 263 -20.75 -1.33 4.55
N GLN A 264 -20.51 -0.19 5.20
CA GLN A 264 -21.43 0.41 6.18
C GLN A 264 -21.60 1.91 5.90
N PRO A 265 -22.18 2.31 4.76
CA PRO A 265 -22.26 3.71 4.33
C PRO A 265 -23.10 4.60 5.26
N ASP A 266 -23.90 4.00 6.15
CA ASP A 266 -24.69 4.70 7.16
C ASP A 266 -23.89 5.00 8.45
N THR A 267 -22.72 4.37 8.63
CA THR A 267 -21.82 4.64 9.77
C THR A 267 -20.98 5.88 9.47
N LYS A 268 -21.47 7.03 9.98
CA LYS A 268 -20.87 8.36 9.75
C LYS A 268 -20.37 8.99 11.04
N PHE A 269 -19.28 9.75 10.90
CA PHE A 269 -18.70 10.58 11.95
C PHE A 269 -18.58 12.03 11.49
N PHE A 270 -18.76 12.98 12.39
CA PHE A 270 -18.88 14.40 12.08
C PHE A 270 -17.80 15.19 12.82
N GLY A 271 -16.81 15.65 12.08
CA GLY A 271 -15.65 16.40 12.57
C GLY A 271 -15.90 17.90 12.57
N ARG A 272 -15.54 18.56 13.68
CA ARG A 272 -15.54 20.03 13.76
C ARG A 272 -14.39 20.53 14.62
N VAL A 273 -13.74 21.60 14.18
CA VAL A 273 -12.66 22.24 14.94
C VAL A 273 -13.25 23.15 16.02
N ASN A 274 -12.91 22.88 17.28
CA ASN A 274 -13.26 23.70 18.42
C ASN A 274 -12.09 23.72 19.43
N GLY A 275 -11.78 24.89 19.98
CA GLY A 275 -10.74 25.01 21.02
C GLY A 275 -9.36 24.50 20.63
N GLY A 276 -9.01 24.50 19.34
CA GLY A 276 -7.72 23.99 18.85
C GLY A 276 -7.64 22.47 18.69
N ARG A 277 -8.76 21.76 18.73
CA ARG A 277 -8.88 20.33 18.39
C ARG A 277 -9.99 20.10 17.38
N MET A 278 -9.88 19.05 16.58
CA MET A 278 -10.98 18.57 15.73
C MET A 278 -11.68 17.42 16.42
N ASP A 279 -12.86 17.67 16.98
CA ASP A 279 -13.67 16.65 17.65
C ASP A 279 -14.58 15.97 16.63
N PHE A 280 -14.61 14.64 16.65
CA PHE A 280 -15.53 13.83 15.85
C PHE A 280 -16.65 13.28 16.73
N THR A 281 -17.90 13.52 16.32
CA THR A 281 -19.08 12.90 16.94
C THR A 281 -19.65 11.77 16.10
N ASP A 282 -20.31 10.80 16.74
CA ASP A 282 -21.15 9.82 16.04
C ASP A 282 -22.57 10.37 15.77
N GLY A 283 -23.44 9.53 15.21
CA GLY A 283 -24.85 9.88 14.93
C GLY A 283 -25.71 10.18 16.16
N SER A 284 -25.25 9.84 17.38
CA SER A 284 -25.92 10.23 18.63
C SER A 284 -25.52 11.63 19.13
N GLY A 285 -24.46 12.21 18.54
CA GLY A 285 -23.87 13.48 18.96
C GLY A 285 -22.81 13.34 20.06
N ALA A 286 -22.44 12.12 20.46
CA ALA A 286 -21.35 11.89 21.40
C ALA A 286 -19.99 12.07 20.71
N VAL A 287 -19.05 12.77 21.35
CA VAL A 287 -17.66 12.85 20.88
C VAL A 287 -16.99 11.50 21.08
N VAL A 288 -16.48 10.89 20.01
CA VAL A 288 -15.90 9.54 20.00
C VAL A 288 -14.39 9.52 19.78
N THR A 289 -13.83 10.57 19.18
CA THR A 289 -12.39 10.78 19.06
C THR A 289 -12.10 12.27 18.79
N SER A 290 -10.86 12.69 19.03
CA SER A 290 -10.38 14.05 18.74
C SER A 290 -8.99 14.01 18.10
N PHE A 291 -8.70 14.98 17.25
CA PHE A 291 -7.38 15.16 16.62
C PHE A 291 -6.77 16.50 17.00
N GLU A 292 -5.46 16.49 17.26
CA GLU A 292 -4.65 17.70 17.30
C GLU A 292 -4.28 18.11 15.87
N LYS A 293 -3.87 19.38 15.68
CA LYS A 293 -3.44 19.85 14.37
C LYS A 293 -2.20 19.07 13.92
N PRO A 294 -2.28 18.28 12.83
CA PRO A 294 -1.15 17.49 12.38
C PRO A 294 -0.04 18.41 11.87
N ASP A 295 1.17 17.88 11.82
CA ASP A 295 2.31 18.46 11.10
C ASP A 295 2.60 17.63 9.84
N SER A 296 3.56 18.07 9.03
CA SER A 296 3.90 17.40 7.77
C SER A 296 4.34 15.95 7.98
N ASP A 297 5.10 15.70 9.05
CA ASP A 297 5.54 14.36 9.44
C ASP A 297 4.35 13.43 9.75
N SER A 298 3.42 13.88 10.61
CA SER A 298 2.19 13.12 10.92
C SER A 298 1.38 12.79 9.67
N VAL A 299 1.29 13.73 8.71
CA VAL A 299 0.57 13.53 7.44
C VAL A 299 1.29 12.53 6.55
N PHE A 300 2.57 12.72 6.25
CA PHE A 300 3.29 11.87 5.30
C PHE A 300 3.46 10.43 5.80
N GLY A 301 3.69 10.25 7.11
CA GLY A 301 3.83 8.92 7.71
C GLY A 301 2.52 8.28 8.17
N CYS A 302 1.40 8.99 8.11
CA CYS A 302 0.11 8.55 8.68
C CYS A 302 0.21 8.04 10.14
N TYR A 303 0.90 8.82 10.98
CA TYR A 303 1.24 8.45 12.34
C TYR A 303 1.27 9.68 13.25
N ASN A 304 1.84 9.55 14.46
CA ASN A 304 1.91 10.63 15.45
C ASN A 304 0.53 11.23 15.74
N LYS A 305 0.24 12.45 15.26
CA LYS A 305 -1.05 13.11 15.48
C LYS A 305 -2.18 12.56 14.61
N LEU A 306 -1.85 11.66 13.68
CA LEU A 306 -2.76 10.88 12.84
C LEU A 306 -2.60 9.36 13.06
N ASP A 307 -2.26 8.93 14.28
CA ASP A 307 -2.20 7.51 14.64
C ASP A 307 -3.51 6.78 14.31
N ALA A 308 -3.38 5.60 13.69
CA ALA A 308 -4.51 4.80 13.23
C ALA A 308 -4.57 3.44 13.93
N PRO A 309 -4.97 3.38 15.22
CA PRO A 309 -5.02 2.13 15.98
C PRO A 309 -5.97 1.11 15.33
N ASN A 310 -5.78 -0.16 15.67
CA ASN A 310 -6.66 -1.24 15.20
C ASN A 310 -7.97 -1.30 16.02
N ASP A 311 -8.75 -0.22 15.95
CA ASP A 311 -10.10 -0.11 16.53
C ASP A 311 -11.16 0.14 15.43
N GLN A 312 -12.41 0.37 15.86
CA GLN A 312 -13.55 0.59 14.97
C GLN A 312 -13.98 2.07 14.89
N VAL A 313 -13.19 3.00 15.42
CA VAL A 313 -13.55 4.43 15.48
C VAL A 313 -12.37 5.29 15.07
N ARG A 314 -11.35 5.45 15.94
CA ARG A 314 -10.22 6.36 15.66
C ARG A 314 -9.42 5.87 14.47
N GLY A 315 -9.13 4.59 14.38
CA GLY A 315 -8.34 3.99 13.28
C GLY A 315 -8.94 4.29 11.90
N PRO A 316 -10.19 3.86 11.64
CA PRO A 316 -10.87 4.13 10.38
C PRO A 316 -10.99 5.62 10.04
N ILE A 317 -11.30 6.49 11.02
CA ILE A 317 -11.34 7.95 10.79
C ILE A 317 -9.94 8.49 10.42
N SER A 318 -8.90 8.06 11.15
CA SER A 318 -7.52 8.51 10.92
C SER A 318 -7.00 8.09 9.55
N ARG A 319 -7.31 6.87 9.10
CA ARG A 319 -7.00 6.37 7.75
C ARG A 319 -7.61 7.28 6.68
N THR A 320 -8.91 7.57 6.80
CA THR A 320 -9.61 8.48 5.89
C THR A 320 -8.99 9.88 5.89
N LEU A 321 -8.71 10.45 7.06
CA LEU A 321 -8.08 11.77 7.16
C LEU A 321 -6.67 11.79 6.55
N CYS A 322 -5.85 10.77 6.83
CA CYS A 322 -4.49 10.73 6.29
C CYS A 322 -4.48 10.71 4.76
N ALA A 323 -5.34 9.89 4.14
CA ALA A 323 -5.47 9.85 2.69
C ALA A 323 -5.91 11.20 2.13
N ALA A 324 -6.91 11.83 2.75
CA ALA A 324 -7.43 13.12 2.30
C ALA A 324 -6.42 14.28 2.46
N TYR A 325 -5.58 14.26 3.50
CA TYR A 325 -4.47 15.21 3.64
C TYR A 325 -3.39 14.99 2.57
N ASN A 326 -2.93 13.74 2.38
CA ASN A 326 -1.91 13.43 1.36
C ASN A 326 -2.38 13.79 -0.05
N ARG A 327 -3.66 13.54 -0.35
CA ARG A 327 -4.29 13.85 -1.65
C ARG A 327 -4.80 15.27 -1.75
N SER A 328 -4.65 16.09 -0.70
CA SER A 328 -5.11 17.48 -0.64
C SER A 328 -6.60 17.69 -0.96
N THR A 329 -7.49 16.78 -0.55
CA THR A 329 -8.94 16.85 -0.89
C THR A 329 -9.84 17.44 0.19
N LEU A 330 -9.37 17.62 1.43
CA LEU A 330 -10.17 18.17 2.54
C LEU A 330 -10.73 19.58 2.28
N LEU A 331 -10.05 20.41 1.49
CA LEU A 331 -10.56 21.73 1.13
C LEU A 331 -11.69 21.67 0.09
N THR A 332 -11.67 20.70 -0.82
CA THR A 332 -12.60 20.62 -1.96
C THR A 332 -13.75 19.65 -1.71
N ASN A 333 -13.59 18.68 -0.81
CA ASN A 333 -14.60 17.69 -0.47
C ASN A 333 -14.77 17.54 1.07
N SER A 334 -15.95 17.90 1.56
CA SER A 334 -16.35 17.76 2.98
C SER A 334 -16.97 16.41 3.34
N GLU A 335 -17.13 15.51 2.36
CA GLU A 335 -17.68 14.17 2.53
C GLU A 335 -16.60 13.14 2.18
N GLN A 336 -15.88 12.68 3.20
CA GLN A 336 -14.70 11.83 3.05
C GLN A 336 -15.01 10.35 3.36
N PRO A 337 -14.31 9.38 2.74
CA PRO A 337 -13.30 9.55 1.69
C PRO A 337 -13.89 9.97 0.34
N ASP A 338 -13.06 10.51 -0.55
CA ASP A 338 -13.43 10.82 -1.92
C ASP A 338 -13.96 9.59 -2.69
N ALA A 339 -14.90 9.82 -3.62
CA ALA A 339 -15.53 8.75 -4.40
C ALA A 339 -14.68 8.30 -5.61
N ASP A 340 -13.80 9.16 -6.10
CA ASP A 340 -12.87 8.92 -7.21
C ASP A 340 -11.59 9.77 -7.05
N ASP A 341 -10.64 9.62 -7.98
CA ASP A 341 -9.33 10.26 -7.95
C ASP A 341 -9.26 11.61 -8.69
N SER A 342 -10.35 12.11 -9.25
CA SER A 342 -10.34 13.30 -10.12
C SER A 342 -9.92 14.58 -9.38
N GLY A 343 -10.13 14.63 -8.06
CA GLY A 343 -9.74 15.75 -7.19
C GLY A 343 -8.38 15.59 -6.51
N PHE A 344 -7.66 14.50 -6.72
CA PHE A 344 -6.41 14.25 -6.00
C PHE A 344 -5.29 15.16 -6.47
N TYR A 345 -4.50 15.63 -5.50
CA TYR A 345 -3.24 16.37 -5.70
C TYR A 345 -3.40 17.68 -6.51
N GLN A 346 -4.54 18.35 -6.40
CA GLN A 346 -4.85 19.59 -7.14
C GLN A 346 -4.46 20.87 -6.40
N ASP A 347 -4.20 20.80 -5.07
CA ASP A 347 -3.66 21.95 -4.35
C ASP A 347 -2.16 22.10 -4.63
N ASP A 348 -1.69 23.35 -4.71
CA ASP A 348 -0.26 23.64 -4.89
C ASP A 348 0.59 23.11 -3.73
N VAL A 349 0.01 22.94 -2.54
CA VAL A 349 0.64 22.32 -1.38
C VAL A 349 0.03 20.94 -1.15
N THR A 350 0.70 19.90 -1.64
CA THR A 350 0.22 18.51 -1.59
C THR A 350 1.38 17.51 -1.43
N ASN A 351 1.08 16.21 -1.30
CA ASN A 351 2.12 15.17 -1.39
C ASN A 351 2.58 15.01 -2.85
N HIS A 352 3.55 15.84 -3.28
CA HIS A 352 4.05 15.80 -4.66
C HIS A 352 4.80 14.50 -5.00
N TYR A 353 5.38 13.83 -4.01
CA TYR A 353 5.95 12.48 -4.19
C TYR A 353 4.87 11.51 -4.65
N ALA A 354 3.78 11.38 -3.91
CA ALA A 354 2.68 10.49 -4.28
C ALA A 354 2.06 10.88 -5.63
N ARG A 355 1.79 12.18 -5.84
CA ARG A 355 1.31 12.71 -7.13
C ARG A 355 2.14 12.26 -8.32
N LEU A 356 3.48 12.35 -8.21
CA LEU A 356 4.39 11.98 -9.29
C LEU A 356 4.47 10.47 -9.46
N VAL A 357 4.52 9.69 -8.37
CA VAL A 357 4.53 8.22 -8.44
C VAL A 357 3.27 7.69 -9.12
N HIS A 358 2.07 8.07 -8.66
CA HIS A 358 0.80 7.69 -9.33
C HIS A 358 0.80 8.14 -10.80
N GLY A 359 1.27 9.37 -11.07
CA GLY A 359 1.37 9.92 -12.42
C GLY A 359 2.23 9.08 -13.37
N GLN A 360 3.16 8.27 -12.86
CA GLN A 360 4.04 7.41 -13.65
C GLN A 360 3.69 5.92 -13.60
N MET A 361 2.71 5.49 -12.81
CA MET A 361 2.20 4.11 -12.81
C MET A 361 1.28 3.88 -14.01
N GLN A 362 1.39 2.71 -14.67
CA GLN A 362 0.60 2.40 -15.87
C GLN A 362 -0.91 2.30 -15.58
N ASP A 363 -1.27 1.70 -14.44
CA ASP A 363 -2.65 1.55 -13.98
C ASP A 363 -3.11 2.70 -13.08
N GLY A 364 -2.23 3.69 -12.85
CA GLY A 364 -2.47 4.82 -11.94
C GLY A 364 -2.48 4.46 -10.45
N ARG A 365 -2.16 3.20 -10.07
CA ARG A 365 -2.16 2.74 -8.68
C ARG A 365 -0.76 2.71 -8.10
N ALA A 366 -0.61 3.14 -6.86
CA ALA A 366 0.66 3.19 -6.14
C ALA A 366 0.42 3.04 -4.64
N TYR A 367 1.41 2.55 -3.90
CA TYR A 367 1.42 2.61 -2.43
C TYR A 367 2.41 3.70 -2.02
N ALA A 368 2.08 4.96 -2.27
CA ALA A 368 3.02 6.08 -2.10
C ALA A 368 2.96 6.73 -0.71
N PHE A 369 1.97 6.36 0.10
CA PHE A 369 1.86 6.63 1.54
C PHE A 369 1.05 5.49 2.19
N ALA A 370 1.08 5.40 3.52
CA ALA A 370 0.63 4.21 4.24
C ALA A 370 -0.86 3.85 4.11
N PHE A 371 -1.71 4.79 3.70
CA PHE A 371 -3.16 4.58 3.54
C PHE A 371 -3.67 4.91 2.13
N ASP A 372 -2.86 4.61 1.12
CA ASP A 372 -3.27 4.76 -0.29
C ASP A 372 -4.42 3.79 -0.68
N ASP A 373 -4.64 2.77 0.13
CA ASP A 373 -5.73 1.80 0.02
C ASP A 373 -7.11 2.40 0.26
N VAL A 374 -7.20 3.58 0.89
CA VAL A 374 -8.45 4.33 0.98
C VAL A 374 -8.92 4.68 -0.43
N GLY A 375 -10.06 4.13 -0.87
CA GLY A 375 -10.59 4.32 -2.22
C GLY A 375 -10.07 3.32 -3.26
N ASN A 376 -9.27 2.33 -2.85
CA ASN A 376 -8.70 1.28 -3.70
C ASN A 376 -7.73 1.81 -4.79
N HIS A 377 -6.86 2.77 -4.43
CA HIS A 377 -5.86 3.36 -5.32
C HIS A 377 -4.45 2.80 -5.11
N GLU A 378 -4.32 1.80 -4.23
CA GLU A 378 -3.08 1.13 -3.89
C GLU A 378 -2.66 0.10 -4.94
N SER A 379 -1.35 -0.07 -5.11
CA SER A 379 -0.78 -1.11 -5.97
C SER A 379 -0.68 -2.46 -5.25
N LEU A 380 -1.83 -3.07 -4.97
CA LEU A 380 -1.95 -4.41 -4.38
C LEU A 380 -2.82 -5.33 -5.25
N VAL A 381 -2.41 -6.59 -5.38
CA VAL A 381 -3.26 -7.64 -5.96
C VAL A 381 -3.48 -8.76 -4.94
N HIS A 382 -4.68 -9.34 -5.00
CA HIS A 382 -5.10 -10.40 -4.09
C HIS A 382 -5.92 -11.47 -4.81
N ASP A 383 -5.76 -12.72 -4.37
CA ASP A 383 -6.70 -13.81 -4.65
C ASP A 383 -6.76 -14.80 -3.48
N GLY A 384 -7.93 -15.38 -3.26
CA GLY A 384 -8.18 -16.37 -2.22
C GLY A 384 -7.69 -17.78 -2.54
N ASP A 385 -7.46 -18.08 -3.82
CA ASP A 385 -6.96 -19.38 -4.30
C ASP A 385 -5.81 -19.16 -5.32
N PRO A 386 -4.66 -18.61 -4.87
CA PRO A 386 -3.56 -18.28 -5.76
C PRO A 386 -2.87 -19.55 -6.28
N LYS A 387 -2.70 -19.66 -7.60
CA LYS A 387 -1.94 -20.76 -8.23
C LYS A 387 -0.44 -20.49 -8.25
N ASP A 388 -0.07 -19.25 -8.54
CA ASP A 388 1.30 -18.78 -8.63
C ASP A 388 1.36 -17.26 -8.41
N ALA A 389 2.58 -16.77 -8.19
CA ALA A 389 2.92 -15.35 -8.11
C ALA A 389 4.03 -15.01 -9.10
N ALA A 390 4.17 -13.73 -9.43
CA ALA A 390 5.24 -13.21 -10.28
C ALA A 390 5.80 -11.90 -9.71
N ILE A 391 7.11 -11.74 -9.82
CA ILE A 391 7.81 -10.45 -9.68
C ILE A 391 8.60 -10.24 -10.96
N THR A 392 8.35 -9.12 -11.64
CA THR A 392 9.16 -8.69 -12.79
C THR A 392 9.99 -7.49 -12.38
N LEU A 393 11.31 -7.63 -12.48
CA LEU A 393 12.25 -6.52 -12.32
C LEU A 393 12.22 -5.70 -13.62
N GLU A 394 11.79 -4.45 -13.55
CA GLU A 394 11.48 -3.64 -14.72
C GLU A 394 12.64 -2.74 -15.15
N SER A 395 12.59 -2.24 -16.39
CA SER A 395 13.59 -1.31 -16.95
C SER A 395 13.66 0.00 -16.15
N PHE A 396 14.87 0.53 -16.00
CA PHE A 396 15.15 1.86 -15.40
C PHE A 396 14.82 3.05 -16.34
N GLY A 397 14.40 2.78 -17.57
CA GLY A 397 14.08 3.79 -18.58
C GLY A 397 13.23 3.21 -19.69
#